data_AF-A0AAW5Y141-F1
#
_entry.id   AF-A0AAW5Y141-F1
#
_cell.length_a   1.000
_cell.length_b   1.000
_cell.length_c   1.000
_cell.angle_alpha   90.00
_cell.angle_beta   90.00
_cell.angle_gamma   90.00
#
_symmetry.space_group_name_H-M   'P 1'
#
loop_
_entity.id
_entity.type
_entity.pdbx_description
1 polymer ?
#
loop_
_entity_poly.entity_id
_entity_poly.type
_entity_poly.pdbx_seq_one_letter_code
_entity_poly.pdbx_strand_id
1 'polypeptide(L)' 'MYLGYLIRNLNADFVKKHGLNAMKERNILEYGKAEGPTPEQLYKKYGSWENVIYGSLKTNPAMDVIVWEENNYERRKNTR' A
#
# COMPACT_ATOMS: atom_id res chain seq x y z
N MET A 1 -25.40 -17.55 -11.82
CA MET A 1 -24.40 -16.52 -12.18
C MET A 1 -23.97 -15.60 -11.00
N TYR A 2 -24.65 -15.61 -9.84
CA TYR A 2 -24.32 -14.75 -8.69
C TYR A 2 -23.22 -15.26 -7.75
N LEU A 3 -23.06 -16.58 -7.61
CA LEU A 3 -22.17 -17.17 -6.60
C LEU A 3 -20.68 -16.91 -6.88
N GLY A 4 -20.27 -17.01 -8.15
CA GLY A 4 -18.89 -16.74 -8.57
C GLY A 4 -18.48 -15.27 -8.44
N TYR A 5 -19.43 -14.34 -8.54
CA TYR A 5 -19.18 -12.91 -8.34
C TYR A 5 -18.98 -12.58 -6.85
N LEU A 6 -19.79 -13.16 -5.96
CA LEU A 6 -19.65 -13.01 -4.50
C LEU A 6 -18.31 -13.54 -3.98
N ILE A 7 -17.88 -14.72 -4.44
CA ILE A 7 -16.62 -15.35 -4.01
C ILE A 7 -15.40 -14.52 -4.44
N ARG A 8 -15.39 -13.96 -5.66
CA ARG A 8 -14.28 -13.09 -6.12
C ARG A 8 -14.18 -11.80 -5.31
N ASN A 9 -15.31 -11.18 -4.98
CA ASN A 9 -15.33 -9.94 -4.20
C ASN A 9 -14.90 -10.16 -2.73
N LEU A 10 -15.36 -11.26 -2.10
CA LEU A 10 -14.92 -11.65 -0.76
C LEU A 10 -13.41 -11.90 -0.68
N ASN A 11 -12.84 -12.57 -1.69
CA ASN A 11 -11.40 -12.84 -1.72
C ASN A 11 -10.58 -11.56 -1.94
N ALA A 12 -11.08 -10.64 -2.76
CA ALA A 12 -10.45 -9.34 -2.97
C ALA A 12 -10.47 -8.48 -1.69
N ASP A 13 -11.59 -8.45 -0.95
CA ASP A 13 -11.70 -7.69 0.29
C ASP A 13 -10.82 -8.26 1.43
N PHE A 14 -10.67 -9.59 1.48
CA PHE A 14 -9.73 -10.25 2.40
C PHE A 14 -8.28 -9.90 2.05
N VAL A 15 -7.86 -10.09 0.80
CA VAL A 15 -6.50 -9.73 0.36
C VAL A 15 -6.21 -8.23 0.57
N LYS A 16 -7.20 -7.35 0.37
CA LYS A 16 -7.08 -5.90 0.61
C LYS A 16 -6.81 -5.55 2.07
N LYS A 17 -7.69 -5.98 2.98
CA LYS A 17 -7.59 -5.60 4.40
C LYS A 17 -6.35 -6.20 5.04
N HIS A 18 -6.06 -7.46 4.75
CA HIS A 18 -4.90 -8.13 5.29
C HIS A 18 -3.60 -7.66 4.64
N GLY A 19 -3.60 -7.37 3.33
CA GLY A 19 -2.43 -6.86 2.61
C GLY A 19 -2.01 -5.46 3.05
N LEU A 20 -2.97 -4.54 3.19
CA LEU A 20 -2.70 -3.18 3.66
C LEU A 20 -2.24 -3.18 5.12
N ASN A 21 -2.90 -3.95 6.00
CA ASN A 21 -2.51 -4.05 7.40
C ASN A 21 -1.10 -4.66 7.54
N ALA A 22 -0.83 -5.76 6.83
CA ALA A 22 0.50 -6.37 6.82
C ALA A 22 1.58 -5.40 6.30
N MET A 23 1.25 -4.56 5.30
CA MET A 23 2.17 -3.51 4.84
C MET A 23 2.42 -2.47 5.94
N LYS A 24 1.37 -1.96 6.60
CA LYS A 24 1.50 -0.96 7.67
C LYS A 24 2.30 -1.52 8.85
N GLU A 25 2.07 -2.76 9.24
CA GLU A 25 2.83 -3.46 10.27
C GLU A 25 4.32 -3.57 9.91
N ARG A 26 4.64 -3.98 8.68
CA ARG A 26 6.05 -4.00 8.20
C ARG A 26 6.69 -2.62 8.24
N ASN A 27 5.97 -1.58 7.81
CA ASN A 27 6.48 -0.22 7.82
C ASN A 27 6.75 0.27 9.26
N ILE A 28 5.87 -0.05 10.22
CA ILE A 28 6.10 0.28 11.63
C ILE A 28 7.35 -0.43 12.16
N LEU A 29 7.54 -1.71 11.82
CA LEU A 29 8.71 -2.48 12.25
C LEU A 29 10.02 -1.97 11.63
N GLU A 30 10.02 -1.60 10.34
CA GLU A 30 11.24 -1.19 9.63
C GLU A 30 11.57 0.30 9.83
N TYR A 31 10.55 1.16 9.88
CA TYR A 31 10.69 2.62 9.81
C TYR A 31 10.13 3.36 11.03
N GLY A 32 9.44 2.66 11.93
CA GLY A 32 8.80 3.25 13.11
C GLY A 32 7.49 3.99 12.84
N LYS A 33 6.98 3.95 11.60
CA LYS A 33 5.72 4.61 11.20
C LYS A 33 4.99 3.84 10.10
N ALA A 34 3.66 3.98 10.02
CA ALA A 34 2.84 3.18 9.12
C ALA A 34 2.97 3.61 7.65
N GLU A 35 3.34 4.87 7.41
CA GLU A 35 3.41 5.51 6.10
C GLU A 35 4.64 5.09 5.28
N GLY A 36 5.60 4.38 5.90
CA GLY A 36 6.86 3.97 5.24
C GLY A 36 8.07 4.78 5.75
N PRO A 37 9.13 4.97 4.96
CA PRO A 37 10.31 5.72 5.38
C PRO A 37 10.16 7.24 5.21
N THR A 38 10.95 8.05 5.94
CA THR A 38 11.20 9.47 5.63
C THR A 38 12.34 9.63 4.61
N PRO A 39 12.45 10.78 3.92
CA PRO A 39 13.60 11.06 3.06
C PRO A 39 14.94 10.92 3.78
N GLU A 40 15.03 11.33 5.04
CA GLU A 40 16.24 11.22 5.86
C GLU A 40 16.58 9.77 6.21
N GLN A 41 15.57 8.94 6.50
CA GLN A 41 15.75 7.50 6.70
C GLN A 41 16.24 6.83 5.42
N LEU A 42 15.71 7.22 4.26
CA LEU A 42 16.20 6.75 2.96
C LEU A 42 17.60 7.25 2.65
N TYR A 43 17.93 8.50 3.00
CA TYR A 43 19.27 9.05 2.85
C TYR A 43 20.28 8.27 3.69
N LYS A 44 19.93 7.94 4.94
CA LYS A 44 20.75 7.08 5.80
C LYS A 44 20.96 5.68 5.22
N LYS A 45 19.97 5.13 4.50
CA LYS A 45 20.03 3.81 3.85
C LYS A 45 20.85 3.81 2.56
N TYR A 46 20.72 4.84 1.73
CA TYR A 46 21.28 4.88 0.38
C TYR A 46 22.54 5.76 0.24
N GLY A 47 22.80 6.67 1.17
CA GLY A 47 23.98 7.53 1.21
C GLY A 47 24.04 8.64 0.15
N SER A 48 23.00 8.83 -0.65
CA SER A 48 22.94 9.85 -1.70
C SER A 48 21.51 10.31 -1.95
N TRP A 49 21.33 11.62 -2.16
CA TRP A 49 20.03 12.20 -2.49
C TRP A 49 19.53 11.78 -3.86
N GLU A 50 20.44 11.60 -4.83
CA GLU A 50 20.13 11.07 -6.15
C GLU A 50 19.45 9.70 -6.03
N ASN A 51 19.99 8.80 -5.20
CA ASN A 51 19.40 7.48 -4.97
C ASN A 51 18.06 7.54 -4.22
N VAL A 52 17.89 8.49 -3.30
CA VAL A 52 16.59 8.73 -2.64
C VAL A 52 15.54 9.16 -3.66
N ILE A 53 15.89 10.09 -4.56
CA ILE A 53 15.01 10.59 -5.62
C ILE A 53 14.69 9.47 -6.62
N TYR A 54 15.68 8.73 -7.12
CA TYR A 54 15.42 7.62 -8.02
C TYR A 54 14.61 6.51 -7.37
N GLY A 55 14.76 6.31 -6.05
CA GLY A 55 13.97 5.37 -5.28
C GLY A 55 12.49 5.76 -5.17
N SER A 56 12.19 7.05 -5.00
CA SER A 56 10.81 7.53 -4.84
C SER A 56 9.98 7.48 -6.13
N LEU A 57 10.65 7.44 -7.29
CA LEU A 57 10.01 7.30 -8.60
C LEU A 57 9.65 5.85 -8.95
N LYS A 58 10.15 4.88 -8.19
CA LYS A 58 9.87 3.46 -8.46
C LYS A 58 8.47 3.11 -8.00
N THR A 59 7.65 2.62 -8.92
CA THR A 59 6.36 2.02 -8.58
C THR A 59 6.53 0.55 -8.23
N ASN A 60 5.68 0.06 -7.34
CA ASN A 60 5.56 -1.36 -7.06
C ASN A 60 4.16 -1.80 -7.49
N PRO A 61 4.02 -2.62 -8.55
CA PRO A 61 2.72 -3.02 -9.08
C PRO A 61 1.79 -3.64 -8.03
N ALA A 62 2.36 -4.34 -7.03
CA ALA A 62 1.56 -4.89 -5.93
C ALA A 62 1.00 -3.79 -5.01
N MET A 63 1.75 -2.70 -4.81
CA MET A 63 1.29 -1.54 -4.05
C MET A 63 0.26 -0.72 -4.82
N ASP A 64 0.41 -0.60 -6.14
CA ASP A 64 -0.54 0.14 -6.98
C ASP A 64 -1.95 -0.46 -6.89
N VAL A 65 -2.05 -1.79 -6.90
CA VAL A 65 -3.32 -2.52 -6.72
C VAL A 65 -3.93 -2.27 -5.35
N ILE A 66 -3.12 -2.26 -4.29
CA ILE A 66 -3.60 -2.04 -2.91
C ILE A 66 -4.11 -0.60 -2.75
N VAL A 67 -3.34 0.39 -3.21
CA VAL A 67 -3.63 1.84 -3.02
C VAL A 67 -4.78 2.32 -3.91
N TRP A 68 -4.83 1.88 -5.18
CA TRP A 68 -5.92 2.27 -6.07
C TRP A 68 -7.28 1.82 -5.52
N GLU A 69 -7.35 0.60 -5.00
CA GLU A 69 -8.58 0.05 -4.44
C GLU A 69 -9.00 0.70 -3.10
N GLU A 70 -8.06 1.09 -2.23
CA GLU A 70 -8.33 1.84 -0.98
C GLU A 70 -9.03 3.17 -1.29
N ASN A 71 -8.46 3.96 -2.21
CA ASN A 71 -9.01 5.25 -2.63
C ASN A 71 -10.41 5.13 -3.28
N ASN A 72 -10.68 4.02 -3.98
CA ASN A 72 -11.99 3.73 -4.55
C ASN A 72 -12.99 3.20 -3.50
N TYR A 73 -12.54 2.55 -2.42
CA TYR A 73 -13.40 2.09 -1.33
C TYR A 73 -13.92 3.28 -0.52
N GLU A 74 -13.04 4.18 -0.08
CA GLU A 74 -13.46 5.37 0.69
C GLU A 74 -14.40 6.29 -0.12
N ARG A 75 -14.16 6.42 -1.43
CA ARG A 75 -15.11 7.11 -2.33
C ARG A 75 -16.49 6.47 -2.34
N ARG A 76 -16.58 5.13 -2.43
CA ARG A 76 -17.85 4.38 -2.43
C ARG A 76 -18.58 4.45 -1.09
N LYS A 77 -17.84 4.54 0.02
CA LYS A 77 -18.40 4.69 1.37
C LYS A 77 -19.00 6.08 1.58
N ASN A 78 -18.38 7.12 1.04
CA ASN A 78 -18.85 8.51 1.16
C ASN A 78 -19.96 8.90 0.17
N THR A 79 -20.36 8.00 -0.73
CA THR A 79 -21.50 8.20 -1.65
C THR A 79 -22.77 7.42 -1.26
N ARG A 80 -22.77 6.78 -0.08
CA ARG A 80 -23.93 6.08 0.51
C ARG A 80 -24.41 6.75 1.77
#